data_AF-A0A349LL71-F1
#
_entry.id   AF-A0A349LL71-F1
#
_cell.length_a   1.000
_cell.length_b   1.000
_cell.length_c   1.000
_cell.angle_alpha   90.00
_cell.angle_beta   90.00
_cell.angle_gamma   90.00
#
_symmetry.space_group_name_H-M   'P 1'
#
loop_
_entity.id
_entity.type
_entity.pdbx_description
1 polymer ?
#
loop_
_entity_poly.entity_id
_entity_poly.type
_entity_poly.pdbx_seq_one_letter_code
_entity_poly.pdbx_strand_id
1 'polypeptide(L)'
;MSSTANPTLILASTSQYRSELLQRLRIPFAVVSPKVDETPLTGESTLNLALRLAHAKAAAVAKKYPHAWVIGSDQVADLHGAAIGKSGNFEMALAQLQLMRGATVIFQTALCLMKGGTQTTLCIPTEVTFRKLPDSVLEAYLLTEAPYDCGGSAKSEGLGISLLEAIKSDDPTALIGLPLIALTGLLRDAGFVIPPKNLKQNQINPTKRISRKIIYD
;
A
#
# COMPACT_ATOMS: atom_id res chain seq x y z
N MET A 1 -0.92 -1.06 -35.94
CA MET A 1 -1.89 -0.34 -35.09
C MET A 1 -1.64 -0.77 -33.65
N SER A 2 -0.89 0.02 -32.88
CA SER A 2 -0.61 -0.31 -31.48
C SER A 2 -1.85 -0.01 -30.64
N SER A 3 -2.39 -1.03 -29.97
CA SER A 3 -3.51 -0.90 -29.03
C SER A 3 -3.23 0.22 -28.03
N THR A 4 -3.98 1.32 -28.13
CA THR A 4 -3.88 2.45 -27.19
C THR A 4 -4.58 2.18 -25.85
N ALA A 5 -5.19 1.00 -25.68
CA ALA A 5 -5.85 0.59 -24.46
C ALA A 5 -4.90 -0.22 -23.60
N ASN A 6 -4.84 0.10 -22.31
CA ASN A 6 -4.12 -0.70 -21.32
C ASN A 6 -4.68 -2.13 -21.26
N PRO A 7 -3.85 -3.13 -20.94
CA PRO A 7 -4.33 -4.47 -20.62
C PRO A 7 -5.35 -4.45 -19.47
N THR A 8 -6.22 -5.46 -19.40
CA THR A 8 -7.15 -5.62 -18.27
C THR A 8 -6.40 -5.82 -16.97
N LEU A 9 -6.73 -5.03 -15.95
CA LEU A 9 -6.11 -5.07 -14.62
C LEU A 9 -7.15 -5.40 -13.54
N ILE A 10 -6.78 -6.26 -12.60
CA ILE A 10 -7.59 -6.63 -11.45
C ILE A 10 -6.78 -6.48 -10.17
N LEU A 11 -7.35 -5.84 -9.17
CA LEU A 11 -6.84 -5.84 -7.79
C LEU A 11 -7.52 -6.95 -7.00
N ALA A 12 -6.75 -7.97 -6.63
CA ALA A 12 -7.18 -9.09 -5.79
C ALA A 12 -7.15 -8.71 -4.30
N SER A 13 -8.03 -7.80 -3.89
CA SER A 13 -8.07 -7.29 -2.52
C SER A 13 -9.47 -6.91 -2.06
N THR A 14 -9.69 -6.92 -0.75
CA THR A 14 -10.85 -6.30 -0.08
C THR A 14 -10.48 -5.00 0.64
N SER A 15 -9.20 -4.58 0.58
CA SER A 15 -8.74 -3.36 1.25
C SER A 15 -9.14 -2.11 0.46
N GLN A 16 -9.88 -1.21 1.11
CA GLN A 16 -10.21 0.11 0.54
C GLN A 16 -8.94 0.93 0.26
N TYR A 17 -7.97 0.91 1.18
CA TYR A 17 -6.72 1.67 1.08
C TYR A 17 -5.91 1.26 -0.17
N ARG A 18 -5.81 -0.04 -0.46
CA ARG A 18 -5.12 -0.52 -1.68
C ARG A 18 -5.83 -0.10 -2.96
N SER A 19 -7.17 -0.10 -2.95
CA SER A 19 -7.97 0.38 -4.08
C SER A 19 -7.76 1.88 -4.32
N GLU A 20 -7.82 2.69 -3.25
CA GLU A 20 -7.58 4.14 -3.29
C GLU A 20 -6.16 4.48 -3.76
N LEU A 21 -5.14 3.76 -3.30
CA LEU A 21 -3.78 3.90 -3.80
C LEU A 21 -3.70 3.61 -5.30
N LEU A 22 -4.30 2.51 -5.77
CA LEU A 22 -4.24 2.11 -7.18
C LEU A 22 -4.95 3.12 -8.10
N GLN A 23 -6.01 3.79 -7.61
CA GLN A 23 -6.69 4.86 -8.35
C GLN A 23 -5.77 6.03 -8.71
N ARG A 24 -4.69 6.27 -7.96
CA ARG A 24 -3.70 7.32 -8.28
C ARG A 24 -3.06 7.13 -9.65
N LEU A 25 -2.97 5.89 -10.14
CA LEU A 25 -2.42 5.57 -11.46
C LEU A 25 -3.36 5.94 -12.61
N ARG A 26 -4.65 6.18 -12.32
CA ARG A 26 -5.68 6.53 -13.30
C ARG A 26 -5.83 5.51 -14.45
N ILE A 27 -5.55 4.24 -14.14
CA ILE A 27 -5.78 3.11 -15.04
C ILE A 27 -7.09 2.43 -14.61
N PRO A 28 -7.98 2.05 -15.54
CA PRO A 28 -9.14 1.26 -15.20
C PRO A 28 -8.74 -0.10 -14.61
N PHE A 29 -9.34 -0.48 -13.49
CA PHE A 29 -9.16 -1.80 -12.89
C PHE A 29 -10.47 -2.28 -12.26
N ALA A 30 -10.61 -3.60 -12.11
CA ALA A 30 -11.66 -4.21 -11.30
C ALA A 30 -11.11 -4.64 -9.94
N VAL A 31 -11.96 -4.70 -8.92
CA VAL A 31 -11.62 -5.24 -7.59
C VAL A 31 -12.31 -6.59 -7.41
N VAL A 32 -11.56 -7.61 -7.00
CA VAL A 32 -12.09 -8.95 -6.74
C VAL A 32 -11.57 -9.46 -5.41
N SER A 33 -12.48 -9.94 -4.55
CA SER A 33 -12.10 -10.59 -3.30
C SER A 33 -11.40 -11.93 -3.55
N PRO A 34 -10.17 -12.15 -3.07
CA PRO A 34 -9.41 -13.38 -3.34
C PRO A 34 -9.88 -14.60 -2.55
N LYS A 35 -10.58 -14.41 -1.41
CA LYS A 35 -11.08 -15.49 -0.52
C LYS A 35 -10.00 -16.55 -0.19
N VAL A 36 -8.87 -16.09 0.36
CA VAL A 36 -7.75 -16.96 0.77
C VAL A 36 -7.70 -17.12 2.29
N ASP A 37 -7.11 -18.23 2.76
CA ASP A 37 -6.75 -18.40 4.17
C ASP A 37 -5.47 -17.59 4.46
N GLU A 38 -5.59 -16.66 5.40
CA GLU A 38 -4.51 -15.74 5.79
C GLU A 38 -3.75 -16.23 7.03
N THR A 39 -4.08 -17.42 7.56
CA THR A 39 -3.43 -17.98 8.73
C THR A 39 -1.93 -18.20 8.48
N PRO A 40 -1.05 -17.74 9.39
CA PRO A 40 0.38 -18.01 9.30
C PRO A 40 0.69 -19.51 9.41
N LEU A 41 1.67 -19.98 8.64
CA LEU A 41 2.18 -21.34 8.78
C LEU A 41 3.12 -21.44 9.99
N THR A 42 3.25 -22.65 10.56
CA THR A 42 4.18 -22.89 11.67
C THR A 42 5.61 -22.51 11.29
N GLY A 43 6.24 -21.61 12.05
CA GLY A 43 7.61 -21.15 11.81
C GLY A 43 7.77 -20.19 10.63
N GLU A 44 6.68 -19.69 10.05
CA GLU A 44 6.73 -18.73 8.95
C GLU A 44 7.17 -17.34 9.44
N SER A 45 8.21 -16.78 8.82
CA SER A 45 8.63 -15.40 9.09
C SER A 45 7.61 -14.39 8.56
N THR A 46 7.58 -13.18 9.12
CA THR A 46 6.73 -12.08 8.68
C THR A 46 6.90 -11.74 7.19
N LEU A 47 8.15 -11.74 6.71
CA LEU A 47 8.48 -11.58 5.29
C LEU A 47 7.88 -12.69 4.42
N ASN A 48 8.06 -13.95 4.82
CA ASN A 48 7.55 -15.10 4.06
C ASN A 48 6.02 -15.14 4.06
N LEU A 49 5.40 -14.79 5.19
CA LEU A 49 3.95 -14.64 5.31
C LEU A 49 3.43 -13.60 4.31
N ALA A 50 4.00 -12.39 4.30
CA ALA A 50 3.59 -11.34 3.37
C ALA A 50 3.74 -11.80 1.90
N LEU A 51 4.90 -12.36 1.53
CA LEU A 51 5.15 -12.86 0.18
C LEU A 51 4.16 -13.95 -0.24
N ARG A 52 3.94 -14.95 0.63
CA ARG A 52 3.01 -16.05 0.39
C ARG A 52 1.59 -15.52 0.20
N LEU A 53 1.12 -14.63 1.08
CA LEU A 53 -0.24 -14.10 1.00
C LEU A 53 -0.45 -13.21 -0.22
N ALA A 54 0.52 -12.36 -0.58
CA ALA A 54 0.44 -11.55 -1.80
C ALA A 54 0.30 -12.44 -3.05
N HIS A 55 1.13 -13.48 -3.16
CA HIS A 55 1.04 -14.45 -4.24
C HIS A 55 -0.28 -15.24 -4.21
N ALA A 56 -0.69 -15.76 -3.05
CA ALA A 56 -1.91 -16.55 -2.91
C ALA A 56 -3.15 -15.74 -3.31
N LYS A 57 -3.23 -14.47 -2.91
CA LYS A 57 -4.33 -13.55 -3.27
C LYS A 57 -4.41 -13.36 -4.78
N ALA A 58 -3.28 -13.06 -5.43
CA ALA A 58 -3.21 -12.92 -6.88
C ALA A 58 -3.59 -14.23 -7.59
N ALA A 59 -3.04 -15.37 -7.17
CA ALA A 59 -3.28 -16.67 -7.78
C ALA A 59 -4.74 -17.11 -7.70
N ALA A 60 -5.42 -16.86 -6.57
CA ALA A 60 -6.83 -17.20 -6.39
C ALA A 60 -7.75 -16.48 -7.39
N VAL A 61 -7.43 -15.24 -7.73
CA VAL A 61 -8.18 -14.44 -8.71
C VAL A 61 -7.72 -14.74 -10.14
N ALA A 62 -6.42 -14.88 -10.40
CA ALA A 62 -5.88 -15.16 -11.72
C ALA A 62 -6.43 -16.46 -12.34
N LYS A 63 -6.69 -17.49 -11.52
CA LYS A 63 -7.36 -18.73 -11.95
C LYS A 63 -8.72 -18.49 -12.61
N LYS A 64 -9.46 -17.45 -12.18
CA LYS A 64 -10.79 -17.09 -12.70
C LYS A 64 -10.74 -16.12 -13.87
N TYR A 65 -9.62 -15.40 -14.02
CA TYR A 65 -9.43 -14.35 -15.02
C TYR A 65 -8.09 -14.53 -15.76
N PRO A 66 -7.90 -15.63 -16.51
CA PRO A 66 -6.60 -15.98 -17.10
C PRO A 66 -6.06 -14.95 -18.11
N HIS A 67 -6.91 -14.07 -18.64
CA HIS A 67 -6.55 -13.03 -19.60
C HIS A 67 -6.15 -11.69 -18.96
N ALA A 68 -6.43 -11.49 -17.67
CA ALA A 68 -6.17 -10.25 -16.95
C ALA A 68 -4.82 -10.30 -16.20
N TRP A 69 -4.22 -9.13 -16.03
CA TRP A 69 -3.17 -8.94 -15.04
C TRP A 69 -3.82 -8.80 -13.67
N VAL A 70 -3.32 -9.56 -12.70
CA VAL A 70 -3.85 -9.58 -11.33
C VAL A 70 -2.78 -9.12 -10.36
N ILE A 71 -3.13 -8.11 -9.58
CA ILE A 71 -2.34 -7.59 -8.47
C ILE A 71 -2.82 -8.26 -7.18
N GLY A 72 -1.95 -8.97 -6.48
CA GLY A 72 -2.14 -9.37 -5.08
C GLY A 72 -1.16 -8.60 -4.21
N SER A 73 -1.59 -8.23 -3.01
CA SER A 73 -0.69 -7.58 -2.05
C SER A 73 -1.10 -7.93 -0.63
N ASP A 74 -0.09 -8.05 0.22
CA ASP A 74 -0.24 -8.30 1.64
C ASP A 74 0.76 -7.47 2.44
N GLN A 75 0.47 -7.27 3.73
CA GLN A 75 1.35 -6.50 4.60
C GLN A 75 1.32 -7.09 6.00
N VAL A 76 2.50 -7.33 6.56
CA VAL A 76 2.68 -7.82 7.92
C VAL A 76 3.57 -6.82 8.67
N ALA A 77 3.06 -6.30 9.79
CA ALA A 77 3.86 -5.51 10.71
C ALA A 77 4.71 -6.45 11.57
N ASP A 78 6.00 -6.19 11.66
CA ASP A 78 6.98 -6.98 12.39
C ASP A 78 7.60 -6.12 13.50
N LEU A 79 7.43 -6.58 14.74
CA LEU A 79 8.17 -6.06 15.87
C LEU A 79 9.05 -7.18 16.44
N HIS A 80 10.36 -7.05 16.26
CA HIS A 80 11.36 -7.98 16.78
C HIS A 80 11.13 -9.45 16.34
N GLY A 81 10.63 -9.66 15.13
CA GLY A 81 10.33 -10.97 14.55
C GLY A 81 8.91 -11.48 14.82
N ALA A 82 8.10 -10.74 15.58
CA ALA A 82 6.71 -11.09 15.88
C ALA A 82 5.73 -10.29 15.01
N ALA A 83 4.76 -10.98 14.43
CA ALA A 83 3.70 -10.34 13.65
C ALA A 83 2.73 -9.55 14.53
N ILE A 84 2.49 -8.29 14.19
CA ILE A 84 1.46 -7.45 14.80
C ILE A 84 0.24 -7.43 13.86
N GLY A 85 -0.83 -8.07 14.30
CA GLY A 85 -2.11 -8.08 13.60
C GLY A 85 -2.95 -6.82 13.84
N LYS A 86 -4.20 -6.85 13.36
CA LYS A 86 -5.20 -5.82 13.64
C LYS A 86 -5.62 -5.89 15.11
N SER A 87 -5.78 -4.73 15.75
CA SER A 87 -6.21 -4.64 17.14
C SER A 87 -7.70 -4.94 17.33
N GLY A 88 -8.56 -4.57 16.39
CA GLY A 88 -10.01 -4.85 16.44
C GLY A 88 -10.80 -4.03 17.47
N ASN A 89 -10.21 -3.64 18.60
CA ASN A 89 -10.82 -2.77 19.63
C ASN A 89 -9.80 -1.81 20.26
N PHE A 90 -10.31 -0.90 21.09
CA PHE A 90 -9.53 0.16 21.73
C PHE A 90 -8.45 -0.40 22.67
N GLU A 91 -8.80 -1.36 23.53
CA GLU A 91 -7.91 -1.90 24.56
C GLU A 91 -6.70 -2.60 23.92
N MET A 92 -6.94 -3.42 22.89
CA MET A 92 -5.88 -4.07 22.12
C MET A 92 -5.07 -3.05 21.32
N ALA A 93 -5.69 -1.99 20.80
CA ALA A 93 -4.98 -0.94 20.08
C ALA A 93 -4.04 -0.16 20.98
N LEU A 94 -4.49 0.17 22.20
CA LEU A 94 -3.66 0.84 23.20
C LEU A 94 -2.48 -0.03 23.61
N ALA A 95 -2.73 -1.33 23.88
CA ALA A 95 -1.66 -2.29 24.20
C ALA A 95 -0.64 -2.41 23.06
N GLN A 96 -1.09 -2.42 21.79
CA GLN A 96 -0.19 -2.41 20.63
C GLN A 96 0.64 -1.12 20.56
N LEU A 97 0.03 0.06 20.72
CA LEU A 97 0.74 1.34 20.70
C LEU A 97 1.76 1.45 21.85
N GLN A 98 1.42 0.94 23.03
CA GLN A 98 2.33 0.84 24.17
C GLN A 98 3.52 -0.06 23.88
N LEU A 99 3.28 -1.21 23.26
CA LEU A 99 4.32 -2.16 22.87
C LEU A 99 5.30 -1.57 21.85
N MET A 100 4.80 -0.79 20.89
CA MET A 100 5.64 -0.16 19.86
C MET A 100 6.29 1.16 20.33
N ARG A 101 5.95 1.68 21.52
CA ARG A 101 6.46 2.97 22.04
C ARG A 101 7.98 3.03 22.00
N GLY A 102 8.51 4.00 21.25
CA GLY A 102 9.96 4.18 21.13
C GLY A 102 10.69 3.08 20.35
N ALA A 103 9.95 2.12 19.76
CA ALA A 103 10.50 1.03 18.97
C ALA A 103 10.43 1.34 17.48
N THR A 104 11.22 0.60 16.71
CA THR A 104 11.12 0.58 15.24
C THR A 104 10.39 -0.69 14.83
N VAL A 105 9.30 -0.53 14.10
CA VAL A 105 8.48 -1.60 13.52
C VAL A 105 8.80 -1.70 12.04
N ILE A 106 8.93 -2.92 11.51
CA ILE A 106 9.17 -3.16 10.09
C ILE A 106 7.87 -3.62 9.44
N PHE A 107 7.36 -2.84 8.48
CA PHE A 107 6.19 -3.22 7.70
C PHE A 107 6.64 -3.93 6.43
N GLN A 108 6.47 -5.25 6.39
CA GLN A 108 6.78 -6.10 5.24
C GLN A 108 5.61 -6.05 4.25
N THR A 109 5.70 -5.21 3.22
CA THR A 109 4.63 -5.06 2.23
C THR A 109 4.97 -5.82 0.97
N ALA A 110 4.32 -6.96 0.76
CA ALA A 110 4.51 -7.77 -0.43
C ALA A 110 3.53 -7.40 -1.54
N LEU A 111 4.00 -7.56 -2.77
CA LEU A 111 3.27 -7.34 -4.00
C LEU A 111 3.53 -8.51 -4.94
N CYS A 112 2.47 -9.00 -5.57
CA CYS A 112 2.52 -9.96 -6.65
C CYS A 112 1.76 -9.40 -7.86
N LEU A 113 2.39 -9.43 -9.04
CA LEU A 113 1.73 -9.20 -10.31
C LEU A 113 1.81 -10.48 -11.15
N MET A 114 0.69 -10.98 -11.65
CA MET A 114 0.68 -12.19 -12.47
C MET A 114 -0.39 -12.19 -13.57
N LYS A 115 -0.11 -12.95 -14.62
CA LYS A 115 -1.04 -13.28 -15.71
C LYS A 115 -0.58 -14.57 -16.40
N GLY A 116 -1.47 -15.57 -16.48
CA GLY A 116 -1.12 -16.87 -17.07
C GLY A 116 0.09 -17.49 -16.35
N GLY A 117 1.14 -17.82 -17.11
CA GLY A 117 2.40 -18.35 -16.56
C GLY A 117 3.41 -17.29 -16.10
N THR A 118 3.16 -16.00 -16.38
CA THR A 118 4.06 -14.91 -15.97
C THR A 118 3.68 -14.43 -14.58
N GLN A 119 4.67 -14.36 -13.69
CA GLN A 119 4.50 -13.84 -12.34
C GLN A 119 5.75 -13.14 -11.83
N THR A 120 5.56 -12.16 -10.97
CA THR A 120 6.63 -11.55 -10.18
C THR A 120 6.09 -11.22 -8.80
N THR A 121 6.79 -11.67 -7.77
CA THR A 121 6.46 -11.38 -6.36
C THR A 121 7.69 -10.77 -5.71
N LEU A 122 7.50 -9.64 -5.04
CA LEU A 122 8.54 -8.93 -4.30
C LEU A 122 7.99 -8.37 -2.99
N CYS A 123 8.88 -7.96 -2.09
CA CYS A 123 8.51 -7.31 -0.83
C CYS A 123 9.31 -6.03 -0.66
N ILE A 124 8.64 -4.97 -0.21
CA ILE A 124 9.24 -3.69 0.15
C ILE A 124 9.11 -3.51 1.66
N PRO A 125 10.20 -3.61 2.44
CA PRO A 125 10.19 -3.30 3.85
C PRO A 125 10.08 -1.79 4.07
N THR A 126 9.36 -1.37 5.10
CA THR A 126 9.37 0.02 5.58
C THR A 126 9.67 0.04 7.07
N GLU A 127 10.72 0.75 7.48
CA GLU A 127 11.06 0.95 8.88
C GLU A 127 10.29 2.17 9.42
N VAL A 128 9.53 1.97 10.49
CA VAL A 128 8.73 3.02 11.14
C VAL A 128 9.13 3.11 12.60
N THR A 129 9.73 4.23 13.00
CA THR A 129 10.12 4.50 14.39
C THR A 129 9.03 5.28 15.08
N PHE A 130 8.52 4.75 16.18
CA PHE A 130 7.51 5.39 17.02
C PHE A 130 8.14 6.28 18.07
N ARG A 131 7.46 7.38 18.43
CA ARG A 131 7.88 8.27 19.51
C ARG A 131 7.65 7.63 20.89
N LYS A 132 8.35 8.15 21.90
CA LYS A 132 8.12 7.82 23.33
C LYS A 132 7.02 8.72 23.92
N LEU A 133 5.79 8.53 23.48
CA LEU A 133 4.64 9.33 23.92
C LEU A 133 3.96 8.72 25.16
N PRO A 134 3.43 9.53 26.08
CA PRO A 134 2.68 9.04 27.24
C PRO A 134 1.33 8.43 26.82
N ASP A 135 0.75 7.58 27.68
CA ASP A 135 -0.52 6.88 27.41
C ASP A 135 -1.65 7.84 27.06
N SER A 136 -1.74 8.98 27.74
CA SER A 136 -2.77 10.00 27.48
C SER A 136 -2.79 10.51 26.03
N VAL A 137 -1.63 10.56 25.36
CA VAL A 137 -1.55 10.96 23.95
C VAL A 137 -1.99 9.80 23.04
N LEU A 138 -1.62 8.57 23.38
CA LEU A 138 -2.02 7.38 22.61
C LEU A 138 -3.55 7.17 22.68
N GLU A 139 -4.13 7.32 23.87
CA GLU A 139 -5.58 7.25 24.08
C GLU A 139 -6.32 8.34 23.30
N ALA A 140 -5.87 9.59 23.38
CA ALA A 140 -6.47 10.70 22.64
C ALA A 140 -6.44 10.46 21.13
N TYR A 141 -5.33 9.92 20.61
CA TYR A 141 -5.22 9.52 19.21
C TYR A 141 -6.24 8.42 18.85
N LEU A 142 -6.34 7.35 19.64
CA LEU A 142 -7.26 6.24 19.37
C LEU A 142 -8.73 6.66 19.39
N LEU A 143 -9.11 7.55 20.30
CA LEU A 143 -10.46 8.12 20.37
C LEU A 143 -10.78 9.00 19.15
N THR A 144 -9.77 9.63 18.56
CA THR A 144 -9.95 10.53 17.40
C THR A 144 -9.94 9.79 16.07
N GLU A 145 -9.01 8.85 15.87
CA GLU A 145 -8.76 8.20 14.57
C GLU A 145 -9.41 6.81 14.45
N ALA A 146 -9.68 6.13 15.56
CA ALA A 146 -10.27 4.77 15.62
C ALA A 146 -9.67 3.75 14.61
N PRO A 147 -8.34 3.54 14.56
CA PRO A 147 -7.65 2.78 13.52
C PRO A 147 -7.64 1.25 13.75
N TYR A 148 -8.74 0.68 14.26
CA TYR A 148 -8.78 -0.71 14.75
C TYR A 148 -8.65 -1.78 13.65
N ASP A 149 -8.75 -1.37 12.38
CA ASP A 149 -8.61 -2.22 11.20
C ASP A 149 -7.17 -2.27 10.62
N CYS A 150 -6.21 -1.57 11.24
CA CYS A 150 -4.83 -1.45 10.79
C CYS A 150 -3.86 -2.32 11.59
N GLY A 151 -2.87 -2.91 10.92
CA GLY A 151 -1.72 -3.53 11.60
C GLY A 151 -0.90 -2.45 12.30
N GLY A 152 -0.66 -2.61 13.60
CA GLY A 152 0.02 -1.60 14.42
C GLY A 152 -0.86 -0.42 14.84
N SER A 153 -2.18 -0.45 14.61
CA SER A 153 -3.12 0.56 15.14
C SER A 153 -2.73 2.02 14.85
N ALA A 154 -2.00 2.28 13.76
CA ALA A 154 -1.52 3.61 13.37
C ALA A 154 -1.73 3.84 11.87
N LYS A 155 -2.29 5.00 11.49
CA LYS A 155 -2.48 5.42 10.10
C LYS A 155 -1.51 6.56 9.76
N SER A 156 -0.42 6.24 9.08
CA SER A 156 0.65 7.21 8.73
C SER A 156 0.15 8.37 7.84
N GLU A 157 -0.92 8.12 7.10
CA GLU A 157 -1.58 9.04 6.18
C GLU A 157 -2.64 9.94 6.86
N GLY A 158 -2.97 9.65 8.12
CA GLY A 158 -3.89 10.40 8.96
C GLY A 158 -3.19 11.03 10.17
N LEU A 159 -3.89 11.13 11.30
CA LEU A 159 -3.32 11.67 12.54
C LEU A 159 -2.18 10.80 13.08
N GLY A 160 -2.09 9.53 12.68
CA GLY A 160 -1.06 8.60 13.13
C GLY A 160 0.36 9.08 12.84
N ILE A 161 0.54 9.99 11.87
CA ILE A 161 1.82 10.65 11.61
C ILE A 161 2.38 11.36 12.86
N SER A 162 1.53 11.85 13.78
CA SER A 162 1.96 12.51 15.01
C SER A 162 2.60 11.54 16.01
N LEU A 163 2.37 10.23 15.86
CA LEU A 163 2.94 9.19 16.70
C LEU A 163 4.36 8.79 16.27
N LEU A 164 4.78 9.19 15.06
CA LEU A 164 5.98 8.69 14.41
C LEU A 164 7.14 9.67 14.54
N GLU A 165 8.31 9.12 14.86
CA GLU A 165 9.60 9.82 14.88
C GLU A 165 10.19 9.87 13.46
N ALA A 166 10.18 8.74 12.76
CA ALA A 166 10.75 8.61 11.43
C ALA A 166 10.08 7.49 10.61
N ILE A 167 10.09 7.65 9.29
CA ILE A 167 9.74 6.61 8.32
C ILE A 167 10.89 6.52 7.32
N LYS A 168 11.41 5.31 7.11
CA LYS A 168 12.44 5.03 6.09
C LYS A 168 11.91 3.99 5.12
N SER A 169 11.78 4.40 3.86
CA SER A 169 11.24 3.57 2.79
C SER A 169 11.69 4.09 1.43
N ASP A 170 12.00 3.16 0.53
CA ASP A 170 12.21 3.46 -0.89
C ASP A 170 10.88 3.61 -1.65
N ASP A 171 9.78 3.15 -1.06
CA ASP A 171 8.42 3.27 -1.61
C ASP A 171 7.43 3.69 -0.52
N PRO A 172 7.15 5.00 -0.36
CA PRO A 172 6.27 5.50 0.70
C PRO A 172 4.87 4.89 0.71
N THR A 173 4.37 4.44 -0.45
CA THR A 173 3.05 3.82 -0.54
C THR A 173 3.00 2.37 -0.07
N ALA A 174 4.18 1.74 0.10
CA ALA A 174 4.30 0.44 0.74
C ALA A 174 3.72 0.48 2.17
N LEU A 175 4.02 1.52 2.96
CA LEU A 175 3.53 1.63 4.33
C LEU A 175 2.00 1.65 4.42
N ILE A 176 1.35 2.34 3.48
CA ILE A 176 -0.13 2.40 3.38
C ILE A 176 -0.71 1.04 2.92
N GLY A 177 0.09 0.22 2.23
CA GLY A 177 -0.21 -1.18 1.96
C GLY A 177 -0.13 -1.61 0.50
N LEU A 178 0.31 -0.75 -0.42
CA LEU A 178 0.55 -1.12 -1.83
C LEU A 178 1.76 -0.34 -2.39
N PRO A 179 2.90 -1.01 -2.68
CA PRO A 179 4.11 -0.34 -3.16
C PRO A 179 3.94 0.08 -4.63
N LEU A 180 3.47 1.31 -4.86
CA LEU A 180 3.18 1.84 -6.20
C LEU A 180 4.43 2.10 -7.04
N ILE A 181 5.59 2.42 -6.44
CA ILE A 181 6.83 2.61 -7.20
C ILE A 181 7.23 1.28 -7.82
N ALA A 182 7.30 0.21 -7.01
CA ALA A 182 7.60 -1.13 -7.50
C ALA A 182 6.53 -1.62 -8.48
N LEU A 183 5.24 -1.44 -8.15
CA LEU A 183 4.13 -1.86 -9.01
C LEU A 183 4.17 -1.18 -10.38
N THR A 184 4.46 0.12 -10.46
CA THR A 184 4.48 0.81 -11.76
C THR A 184 5.63 0.36 -12.65
N GLY A 185 6.74 -0.12 -12.08
CA GLY A 185 7.79 -0.81 -12.83
C GLY A 185 7.24 -2.08 -13.48
N LEU A 186 6.68 -2.98 -12.67
CA LEU A 186 6.10 -4.24 -13.15
C LEU A 186 4.97 -4.04 -14.16
N LEU A 187 4.12 -3.03 -13.96
CA LEU A 187 3.05 -2.71 -14.90
C LEU A 187 3.60 -2.21 -16.25
N ARG A 188 4.68 -1.41 -16.26
CA ARG A 188 5.30 -0.98 -17.53
C ARG A 188 5.86 -2.17 -18.30
N ASP A 189 6.53 -3.09 -17.61
CA ASP A 189 7.05 -4.32 -18.21
C ASP A 189 5.91 -5.22 -18.75
N ALA A 190 4.76 -5.20 -18.08
CA ALA A 190 3.52 -5.85 -18.49
C ALA A 190 2.77 -5.14 -19.65
N GLY A 191 3.32 -4.04 -20.17
CA GLY A 191 2.78 -3.29 -21.32
C GLY A 191 1.76 -2.21 -20.97
N PHE A 192 1.64 -1.80 -19.70
CA PHE A 192 0.79 -0.68 -19.31
C PHE A 192 1.46 0.67 -19.59
N VAL A 193 0.66 1.64 -20.06
CA VAL A 193 1.08 3.02 -20.29
C VAL A 193 0.80 3.85 -19.03
N ILE A 194 1.86 4.28 -18.34
CA ILE A 194 1.79 5.05 -17.07
C ILE A 194 2.74 6.27 -17.14
N PRO A 195 2.22 7.52 -17.08
CA PRO A 195 0.81 7.88 -16.95
C PRO A 195 0.02 7.60 -18.25
N PRO A 196 -1.30 7.37 -18.17
CA PRO A 196 -2.12 7.13 -19.35
C PRO A 196 -2.10 8.32 -20.30
N LYS A 197 -1.89 8.06 -21.59
CA LYS A 197 -2.02 9.07 -22.65
C LYS A 197 -3.52 9.29 -22.88
N ASN A 198 -4.02 10.54 -22.72
CA ASN A 198 -5.40 11.02 -22.97
C ASN A 198 -6.29 11.40 -21.77
N LEU A 199 -5.73 11.98 -20.72
CA LEU A 199 -6.53 12.79 -19.78
C LEU A 199 -6.53 14.25 -20.26
N LYS A 200 -7.38 14.57 -21.24
CA LYS A 200 -7.66 15.92 -21.77
C LYS A 200 -6.49 16.92 -21.68
N GLN A 201 -5.75 17.03 -22.79
CA GLN A 201 -4.86 18.15 -23.11
C GLN A 201 -5.67 19.45 -23.42
N ASN A 202 -6.74 19.74 -22.66
CA ASN A 202 -7.69 20.83 -22.91
C ASN A 202 -7.74 21.88 -21.79
N GLN A 203 -6.67 22.05 -21.00
CA GLN A 203 -6.53 23.21 -20.08
C GLN A 203 -5.09 23.74 -19.95
N ILE A 204 -4.31 23.69 -21.03
CA ILE A 204 -3.15 24.57 -21.14
C ILE A 204 -3.41 25.49 -22.34
N ASN A 205 -4.07 26.62 -22.07
CA ASN A 205 -4.06 27.76 -22.98
C ASN A 205 -2.60 28.24 -23.12
N PRO A 206 -2.00 28.28 -24.32
CA PRO A 206 -0.65 28.81 -24.51
C PRO A 206 -0.52 30.33 -24.28
N THR A 207 -1.60 31.04 -23.95
CA THR A 207 -1.68 32.50 -24.08
C THR A 207 -1.51 33.34 -22.81
N LYS A 208 -1.12 32.77 -21.67
CA LYS A 208 -0.66 33.59 -20.53
C LYS A 208 0.84 33.45 -20.30
N ARG A 209 1.60 33.98 -21.27
CA ARG A 209 2.94 34.53 -20.99
C ARG A 209 2.72 35.70 -20.03
N ILE A 210 2.85 35.46 -18.73
CA ILE A 210 2.87 36.52 -17.73
C ILE A 210 4.10 37.37 -18.06
N SER A 211 3.86 38.53 -18.68
CA SER A 211 4.84 39.60 -18.77
C SER A 211 5.13 40.08 -17.35
N ARG A 212 6.16 39.50 -16.71
CA ARG A 212 6.78 40.13 -15.54
C ARG A 212 7.48 41.38 -16.03
N LYS A 213 6.79 42.52 -15.97
CA LYS A 213 7.42 43.83 -15.98
C LYS A 213 8.10 43.96 -14.62
N ILE A 214 9.41 43.74 -14.60
CA ILE A 214 10.25 44.09 -13.47
C ILE A 214 10.20 45.62 -13.39
N ILE A 215 9.60 46.15 -12.34
CA ILE A 215 9.77 47.54 -11.91
C ILE A 215 10.65 47.44 -10.67
N TYR A 216 11.89 47.90 -10.80
CA TYR A 216 12.72 48.26 -9.66
C TYR A 216 12.37 49.70 -9.31
N ASP A 217 11.94 49.94 -8.08
CA ASP A 217 12.15 51.17 -7.33
C ASP A 217 12.82 50.78 -6.01
#